data_AF-A0A239S918-F1
#
_entry.id   AF-A0A239S918-F1
#
_cell.length_a   1.000
_cell.length_b   1.000
_cell.length_c   1.000
_cell.angle_alpha   90.00
_cell.angle_beta   90.00
_cell.angle_gamma   90.00
#
_symmetry.space_group_name_H-M   'P 1'
#
loop_
_entity.id
_entity.type
_entity.pdbx_description
1 polymer ?
#
loop_
_entity_poly.entity_id
_entity_poly.type
_entity_poly.pdbx_seq_one_letter_code
_entity_poly.pdbx_strand_id
1 'polypeptide(L)'
;MTHSARPEEKLVNNSVPHRSTRPMLTAEQCRLLSRYPLLFRATQNPGAYPSNIAHFGIQCGRGWYPIIEAAAREIEYELRTMWCDQAQNPESLSTMDEGLLSGRVAYPVLPFCTDISQVAGTLTIELQDGYLCDIDAWGRIRKAVEKAASNARYVCESCGKPGAFREVYWRHVYCDGCIAPFYFDMSS
;
A
#
# COMPACT_ATOMS: atom_id res chain seq x y z
N MET A 1 55.98 10.32 39.72
CA MET A 1 55.73 8.87 39.87
C MET A 1 54.36 8.75 40.50
N THR A 2 53.31 8.17 39.91
CA THR A 2 53.16 7.33 38.72
C THR A 2 51.66 7.32 38.37
N HIS A 3 51.37 7.25 37.08
CA HIS A 3 50.05 7.18 36.45
C HIS A 3 49.21 5.97 36.88
N SER A 4 47.87 6.10 36.83
CA SER A 4 46.91 5.10 36.28
C SER A 4 45.49 5.67 36.44
N ALA A 5 44.86 6.28 35.44
CA ALA A 5 44.33 5.73 34.19
C ALA A 5 43.33 4.58 34.41
N ARG A 6 42.04 4.88 34.13
CA ARG A 6 40.89 3.96 34.11
C ARG A 6 41.12 2.81 33.10
N PRO A 7 40.32 1.74 33.21
CA PRO A 7 39.62 1.25 32.04
C PRO A 7 38.11 1.31 32.29
N GLU A 8 37.43 2.24 31.61
CA GLU A 8 36.00 2.12 31.39
C GLU A 8 35.75 0.91 30.49
N GLU A 9 35.02 -0.06 31.01
CA GLU A 9 34.48 -1.17 30.25
C GLU A 9 33.62 -0.62 29.11
N LYS A 10 34.12 -0.77 27.89
CA LYS A 10 33.36 -0.53 26.67
C LYS A 10 32.20 -1.51 26.67
N LEU A 11 31.00 -1.03 27.01
CA LEU A 11 29.76 -1.66 26.62
C LEU A 11 29.76 -1.69 25.08
N VAL A 12 30.12 -2.85 24.53
CA VAL A 12 29.91 -3.17 23.13
C VAL A 12 28.40 -3.24 22.95
N ASN A 13 27.81 -2.12 22.53
CA ASN A 13 26.45 -2.09 21.99
C ASN A 13 26.46 -2.91 20.70
N ASN A 14 26.29 -4.22 20.86
CA ASN A 14 25.86 -5.11 19.79
C ASN A 14 24.42 -4.72 19.44
N SER A 15 24.29 -3.65 18.67
CA SER A 15 23.07 -3.38 17.93
C SER A 15 22.92 -4.52 16.92
N VAL A 16 22.10 -5.50 17.29
CA VAL A 16 21.56 -6.48 16.37
C VAL A 16 21.02 -5.67 15.18
N PRO A 17 21.44 -5.94 13.92
CA PRO A 17 20.81 -5.28 12.80
C PRO A 17 19.35 -5.67 12.88
N HIS A 18 18.49 -4.69 13.17
CA HIS A 18 17.05 -4.85 13.13
C HIS A 18 16.75 -5.35 11.73
N ARG A 19 16.57 -6.66 11.59
CA ARG A 19 16.26 -7.30 10.33
C ARG A 19 14.93 -6.70 9.95
N SER A 20 14.96 -5.72 9.05
CA SER A 20 13.76 -5.16 8.45
C SER A 20 13.07 -6.34 7.78
N THR A 21 12.14 -6.95 8.52
CA THR A 21 11.22 -7.95 8.01
C THR A 21 10.29 -7.20 7.08
N ARG A 22 10.79 -6.90 5.88
CA ARG A 22 9.91 -6.58 4.77
C ARG A 22 8.90 -7.74 4.70
N PRO A 23 7.59 -7.47 4.68
CA PRO A 23 6.63 -8.51 4.38
C PRO A 23 7.08 -9.27 3.13
N MET A 24 6.94 -10.59 3.15
CA MET A 24 7.26 -11.41 1.99
C MET A 24 6.16 -11.19 0.95
N LEU A 25 6.19 -10.04 0.28
CA LEU A 25 5.29 -9.70 -0.81
C LEU A 25 5.42 -10.77 -1.89
N THR A 26 4.28 -11.19 -2.46
CA THR A 26 4.31 -12.12 -3.58
C THR A 26 4.96 -11.45 -4.79
N ALA A 27 5.50 -12.24 -5.73
CA ALA A 27 6.08 -11.69 -6.96
C ALA A 27 5.07 -10.85 -7.77
N GLU A 28 3.79 -11.18 -7.69
CA GLU A 28 2.70 -10.41 -8.31
C GLU A 28 2.50 -9.05 -7.64
N GLN A 29 2.48 -9.00 -6.30
CA GLN A 29 2.41 -7.75 -5.56
C GLN A 29 3.64 -6.88 -5.83
N CYS A 30 4.85 -7.44 -5.80
CA CYS A 30 6.06 -6.69 -6.14
C CYS A 30 5.97 -6.05 -7.52
N ARG A 31 5.50 -6.79 -8.54
CA ARG A 31 5.32 -6.24 -9.90
C ARG A 31 4.31 -5.10 -9.93
N LEU A 32 3.15 -5.27 -9.30
CA LEU A 32 2.11 -4.23 -9.28
C LEU A 32 2.61 -2.98 -8.55
N LEU A 33 3.18 -3.15 -7.36
CA LEU A 33 3.62 -2.03 -6.51
C LEU A 33 4.77 -1.25 -7.16
N SER A 34 5.74 -1.93 -7.76
CA SER A 34 6.84 -1.26 -8.47
C SER A 34 6.41 -0.56 -9.76
N ARG A 35 5.27 -0.92 -10.34
CA ARG A 35 4.75 -0.32 -11.58
C ARG A 35 4.16 1.08 -11.38
N TYR A 36 3.68 1.39 -10.17
CA TYR A 36 3.06 2.67 -9.83
C TYR A 36 3.80 3.32 -8.65
N PRO A 37 5.04 3.80 -8.89
CA PRO A 37 5.95 4.19 -7.82
C PRO A 37 5.52 5.43 -7.04
N LEU A 38 4.73 6.36 -7.59
CA LEU A 38 4.26 7.52 -6.81
C LEU A 38 3.16 7.10 -5.84
N LEU A 39 2.20 6.30 -6.31
CA LEU A 39 1.10 5.80 -5.50
C LEU A 39 1.59 4.86 -4.40
N PHE A 40 2.49 3.93 -4.73
CA PHE A 40 2.98 2.90 -3.81
C PHE A 40 4.33 3.23 -3.19
N ARG A 41 4.76 4.50 -3.19
CA ARG A 41 6.06 4.91 -2.64
C ARG A 41 6.27 4.50 -1.18
N ALA A 42 5.20 4.37 -0.41
CA ALA A 42 5.28 3.92 0.97
C ALA A 42 5.90 2.52 1.12
N THR A 43 5.75 1.66 0.10
CA THR A 43 6.38 0.33 0.06
C THR A 43 7.89 0.39 -0.17
N GLN A 44 8.37 1.49 -0.76
CA GLN A 44 9.79 1.72 -1.04
C GLN A 44 10.47 2.43 0.14
N ASN A 45 9.76 3.37 0.77
CA ASN A 45 10.23 4.21 1.87
C ASN A 45 9.34 4.09 3.13
N PRO A 46 9.21 2.90 3.74
CA PRO A 46 8.30 2.66 4.87
C PRO A 46 8.60 3.50 6.11
N GLY A 47 9.84 3.97 6.28
CA GLY A 47 10.21 4.86 7.38
C GLY A 47 9.65 6.28 7.22
N ALA A 48 9.63 6.80 5.98
CA ALA A 48 9.05 8.11 5.68
C ALA A 48 7.52 8.04 5.58
N TYR A 49 6.98 6.87 5.24
CA TYR A 49 5.55 6.64 5.01
C TYR A 49 5.05 5.38 5.74
N PRO A 50 4.88 5.43 7.06
CA PRO A 50 4.29 4.34 7.81
C PRO A 50 2.89 4.01 7.26
N SER A 51 2.67 2.77 6.81
CA SER A 51 1.43 2.37 6.15
C SER A 51 1.20 0.86 6.22
N ASN A 52 -0.06 0.42 6.22
CA ASN A 52 -0.41 -1.00 6.22
C ASN A 52 0.12 -1.69 4.97
N ILE A 53 0.01 -1.06 3.80
CA ILE A 53 0.48 -1.63 2.55
C ILE A 53 1.99 -1.92 2.54
N ALA A 54 2.79 -1.11 3.24
CA ALA A 54 4.23 -1.35 3.37
C ALA A 54 4.58 -2.49 4.35
N HIS A 55 3.70 -2.78 5.31
CA HIS A 55 3.91 -3.79 6.35
C HIS A 55 3.22 -5.12 6.06
N PHE A 56 2.09 -5.13 5.37
CA PHE A 56 1.26 -6.31 5.12
C PHE A 56 1.04 -6.59 3.63
N GLY A 57 1.36 -5.64 2.75
CA GLY A 57 1.06 -5.75 1.32
C GLY A 57 -0.43 -5.58 1.03
N ILE A 58 -0.86 -6.12 -0.11
CA ILE A 58 -2.26 -6.08 -0.53
C ILE A 58 -3.02 -7.22 0.14
N GLN A 59 -4.05 -6.89 0.92
CA GLN A 59 -4.86 -7.83 1.70
C GLN A 59 -6.20 -8.15 1.00
N CYS A 60 -6.11 -8.39 -0.31
CA CYS A 60 -7.24 -8.75 -1.17
C CYS A 60 -6.95 -10.06 -1.91
N GLY A 61 -8.02 -10.75 -2.29
CA GLY A 61 -7.93 -11.92 -3.15
C GLY A 61 -7.43 -11.57 -4.57
N ARG A 62 -6.77 -12.53 -5.23
CA ARG A 62 -6.14 -12.35 -6.56
C ARG A 62 -7.11 -11.90 -7.64
N GLY A 63 -8.38 -12.28 -7.53
CA GLY A 63 -9.43 -11.89 -8.48
C GLY A 63 -9.66 -10.38 -8.58
N TRP A 64 -9.26 -9.60 -7.57
CA TRP A 64 -9.38 -8.14 -7.59
C TRP A 64 -8.12 -7.41 -8.08
N TYR A 65 -7.01 -8.11 -8.35
CA TYR A 65 -5.77 -7.45 -8.78
C TYR A 65 -5.93 -6.65 -10.08
N PRO A 66 -6.67 -7.12 -11.11
CA PRO A 66 -6.94 -6.30 -12.29
C PRO A 66 -7.71 -5.02 -11.99
N ILE A 67 -8.61 -5.03 -11.00
CA ILE A 67 -9.37 -3.85 -10.56
C ILE A 67 -8.44 -2.87 -9.84
N ILE A 68 -7.60 -3.39 -8.94
CA ILE A 68 -6.59 -2.62 -8.20
C ILE A 68 -5.58 -1.99 -9.17
N GLU A 69 -5.10 -2.74 -10.17
CA GLU A 69 -4.16 -2.24 -11.19
C GLU A 69 -4.79 -1.13 -12.04
N ALA A 70 -6.05 -1.29 -12.43
CA ALA A 70 -6.78 -0.25 -13.18
C ALA A 70 -6.91 1.05 -12.36
N ALA A 71 -7.27 0.94 -11.08
CA ALA A 71 -7.34 2.08 -10.17
C ALA A 71 -5.96 2.73 -9.96
N ALA A 72 -4.94 1.91 -9.71
CA ALA A 72 -3.57 2.36 -9.50
C ALA A 72 -3.04 3.15 -10.71
N ARG A 73 -3.35 2.69 -11.94
CA ARG A 73 -3.00 3.41 -13.16
C ARG A 73 -3.68 4.77 -13.27
N GLU A 74 -4.97 4.85 -12.99
CA GLU A 74 -5.72 6.12 -13.03
C GLU A 74 -5.18 7.11 -11.98
N ILE A 75 -4.92 6.64 -10.76
CA ILE A 75 -4.40 7.48 -9.68
C ILE A 75 -2.96 7.93 -9.97
N GLU A 76 -2.07 7.01 -10.37
CA GLU A 76 -0.68 7.34 -10.71
C GLU A 76 -0.60 8.40 -11.81
N TYR A 77 -1.50 8.37 -12.79
CA TYR A 77 -1.58 9.39 -13.84
C TYR A 77 -1.87 10.79 -13.26
N GLU A 78 -2.82 10.90 -12.33
CA GLU A 78 -3.11 12.16 -11.62
C GLU A 78 -1.91 12.61 -10.79
N LEU A 79 -1.26 11.69 -10.07
CA LEU A 79 -0.05 11.98 -9.29
C LEU A 79 1.09 12.53 -10.17
N ARG A 80 1.28 11.96 -11.36
CA ARG A 80 2.28 12.42 -12.32
C ARG A 80 1.95 13.78 -12.90
N THR A 81 0.68 14.04 -13.19
CA THR A 81 0.23 15.34 -13.70
C THR A 81 0.54 16.44 -12.68
N MET A 82 0.13 16.23 -11.42
CA MET A 82 0.42 17.16 -10.32
C MET A 82 1.93 17.38 -10.13
N TRP A 83 2.73 16.32 -10.21
CA TRP A 83 4.19 16.42 -10.09
C TRP A 83 4.83 17.19 -11.25
N CYS A 84 4.36 16.98 -12.48
CA CYS A 84 4.87 17.68 -13.66
C CYS A 84 4.51 19.17 -13.66
N ASP A 85 3.33 19.54 -13.14
CA ASP A 85 2.91 20.95 -13.06
C ASP A 85 3.82 21.79 -12.13
N GLN A 86 4.56 21.14 -11.22
CA GLN A 86 5.56 21.78 -10.35
C GLN A 86 6.92 22.07 -11.00
N ALA A 87 7.11 21.78 -12.29
CA ALA A 87 8.42 21.77 -12.95
C ALA A 87 9.22 23.10 -12.98
N GLN A 88 8.73 24.18 -12.37
CA GLN A 88 9.46 25.44 -12.24
C GLN A 88 10.64 25.36 -11.24
N ASN A 89 10.57 24.50 -10.20
CA ASN A 89 11.70 24.19 -9.31
C ASN A 89 11.45 22.88 -8.51
N PRO A 90 11.39 21.69 -9.15
CA PRO A 90 11.06 20.47 -8.46
C PRO A 90 12.27 19.96 -7.65
N GLU A 91 12.16 20.00 -6.31
CA GLU A 91 13.01 19.13 -5.50
C GLU A 91 12.75 17.66 -5.86
N SER A 92 13.77 16.81 -5.75
CA SER A 92 13.60 15.40 -6.03
C SER A 92 12.66 14.75 -4.99
N LEU A 93 11.86 13.76 -5.40
CA LEU A 93 11.03 12.97 -4.48
C LEU A 93 11.86 12.39 -3.32
N SER A 94 13.10 11.96 -3.59
CA SER A 94 14.02 11.48 -2.55
C SER A 94 14.34 12.54 -1.50
N THR A 95 14.57 13.79 -1.91
CA THR A 95 14.85 14.91 -0.99
C THR A 95 13.65 15.18 -0.09
N MET A 96 12.45 15.11 -0.65
CA MET A 96 11.20 15.28 0.08
C MET A 96 10.95 14.14 1.07
N ASP A 97 11.22 12.89 0.65
CA ASP A 97 11.12 11.71 1.51
C ASP A 97 12.10 11.79 2.70
N GLU A 98 13.33 12.28 2.48
CA GLU A 98 14.27 12.59 3.56
C GLU A 98 13.75 13.70 4.49
N GLY A 99 13.12 14.73 3.94
CA GLY A 99 12.47 15.80 4.69
C GLY A 99 11.39 15.26 5.64
N LEU A 100 10.53 14.37 5.15
CA LEU A 100 9.52 13.67 5.95
C LEU A 100 10.14 12.77 7.02
N LEU A 101 11.10 11.93 6.63
CA LEU A 101 11.76 11.00 7.56
C LEU A 101 12.49 11.73 8.69
N SER A 102 13.11 12.86 8.38
CA SER A 102 13.81 13.71 9.36
C SER A 102 12.87 14.59 10.18
N GLY A 103 11.56 14.58 9.90
CA GLY A 103 10.57 15.45 10.54
C GLY A 103 10.69 16.93 10.17
N ARG A 104 11.53 17.27 9.18
CA ARG A 104 11.65 18.64 8.66
C ARG A 104 10.39 19.09 7.92
N VAL A 105 9.65 18.14 7.35
CA VAL A 105 8.37 18.35 6.68
C VAL A 105 7.31 17.49 7.36
N ALA A 106 6.12 18.07 7.62
CA ALA A 106 5.04 17.39 8.33
C ALA A 106 4.09 16.60 7.42
N TYR A 107 3.99 16.97 6.14
CA TYR A 107 3.01 16.42 5.20
C TYR A 107 3.66 15.99 3.89
N PRO A 108 3.17 14.90 3.29
CA PRO A 108 3.73 14.43 2.04
C PRO A 108 3.37 15.36 0.89
N VAL A 109 4.21 15.34 -0.14
CA VAL A 109 4.06 16.23 -1.30
C VAL A 109 2.85 15.84 -2.15
N LEU A 110 2.79 14.56 -2.51
CA LEU A 110 1.70 13.98 -3.28
C LEU A 110 0.84 13.09 -2.37
N PRO A 111 -0.38 12.74 -2.76
CA PRO A 111 -1.09 11.64 -2.10
C PRO A 111 -0.38 10.30 -2.28
N PHE A 112 -0.53 9.37 -1.33
CA PHE A 112 -0.06 7.98 -1.46
C PHE A 112 -1.03 6.97 -0.88
N CYS A 113 -0.87 5.71 -1.28
CA CYS A 113 -1.66 4.61 -0.75
C CYS A 113 -1.12 4.13 0.60
N THR A 114 -2.02 4.08 1.59
CA THR A 114 -1.73 3.60 2.94
C THR A 114 -2.19 2.16 3.15
N ASP A 115 -3.29 1.75 2.53
CA ASP A 115 -3.86 0.42 2.66
C ASP A 115 -4.63 -0.03 1.42
N ILE A 116 -4.58 -1.35 1.15
CA ILE A 116 -5.49 -2.01 0.21
C ILE A 116 -5.95 -3.31 0.83
N SER A 117 -7.22 -3.36 1.21
CA SER A 117 -7.79 -4.46 1.97
C SER A 117 -9.21 -4.78 1.54
N GLN A 118 -9.63 -6.01 1.83
CA GLN A 118 -11.01 -6.44 1.75
C GLN A 118 -11.66 -6.25 3.13
N VAL A 119 -12.69 -5.41 3.21
CA VAL A 119 -13.45 -5.18 4.43
C VAL A 119 -14.93 -5.43 4.15
N ALA A 120 -15.50 -6.43 4.80
CA ALA A 120 -16.93 -6.78 4.70
C ALA A 120 -17.47 -6.88 3.25
N GLY A 121 -16.79 -7.64 2.38
CA GLY A 121 -17.10 -7.82 0.96
C GLY A 121 -16.87 -6.60 0.07
N THR A 122 -16.17 -5.58 0.57
CA THR A 122 -15.84 -4.35 -0.17
C THR A 122 -14.34 -4.22 -0.36
N LEU A 123 -13.92 -3.81 -1.55
CA LEU A 123 -12.55 -3.39 -1.81
C LEU A 123 -12.35 -1.98 -1.24
N THR A 124 -11.41 -1.85 -0.30
CA THR A 124 -10.99 -0.57 0.27
C THR A 124 -9.60 -0.23 -0.29
N ILE A 125 -9.44 0.99 -0.79
CA ILE A 125 -8.14 1.58 -1.13
C ILE A 125 -8.04 2.87 -0.32
N GLU A 126 -7.21 2.88 0.71
CA GLU A 126 -7.00 4.05 1.55
C GLU A 126 -5.81 4.85 1.06
N LEU A 127 -5.99 6.17 1.04
CA LEU A 127 -4.99 7.13 0.58
C LEU A 127 -4.79 8.20 1.65
N GLN A 128 -3.54 8.57 1.89
CA GLN A 128 -3.20 9.78 2.62
C GLN A 128 -2.98 10.92 1.61
N ASP A 129 -3.57 12.08 1.92
CA ASP A 129 -3.49 13.28 1.10
C ASP A 129 -2.07 13.90 1.11
N GLY A 130 -1.75 14.70 0.10
CA GLY A 130 -0.50 15.47 0.01
C GLY A 130 -0.74 16.92 -0.34
N TYR A 131 0.16 17.81 0.08
CA TYR A 131 -0.09 19.25 0.02
C TYR A 131 -0.16 19.85 -1.38
N LEU A 132 0.23 19.11 -2.42
CA LEU A 132 0.04 19.50 -3.83
C LEU A 132 -1.30 19.07 -4.40
N CYS A 133 -2.06 18.26 -3.68
CA CYS A 133 -3.34 17.79 -4.18
C CYS A 133 -4.38 18.89 -4.01
N ASP A 134 -4.76 19.52 -5.12
CA ASP A 134 -5.92 20.39 -5.13
C ASP A 134 -7.23 19.57 -5.03
N ILE A 135 -8.34 20.28 -4.84
CA ILE A 135 -9.66 19.67 -4.64
C ILE A 135 -10.16 18.90 -5.87
N ASP A 136 -9.77 19.32 -7.07
CA ASP A 136 -10.21 18.74 -8.33
C ASP A 136 -9.44 17.45 -8.62
N ALA A 137 -8.12 17.46 -8.46
CA ALA A 137 -7.25 16.29 -8.51
C ALA A 137 -7.66 15.26 -7.48
N TRP A 138 -7.92 15.68 -6.24
CA TRP A 138 -8.41 14.79 -5.19
C TRP A 138 -9.76 14.18 -5.54
N GLY A 139 -10.67 14.97 -6.14
CA GLY A 139 -11.94 14.48 -6.66
C GLY A 139 -11.79 13.39 -7.71
N ARG A 140 -10.84 13.55 -8.66
CA ARG A 140 -10.55 12.52 -9.68
C ARG A 140 -9.95 11.25 -9.08
N ILE A 141 -9.03 11.40 -8.12
CA ILE A 141 -8.44 10.27 -7.38
C ILE A 141 -9.52 9.48 -6.63
N ARG A 142 -10.39 10.16 -5.87
CA ARG A 142 -11.50 9.49 -5.16
C ARG A 142 -12.45 8.78 -6.10
N LYS A 143 -12.76 9.38 -7.25
CA LYS A 143 -13.60 8.75 -8.26
C LYS A 143 -13.00 7.44 -8.79
N ALA A 144 -11.67 7.36 -8.95
CA ALA A 144 -11.00 6.12 -9.33
C ALA A 144 -11.14 5.04 -8.23
N VAL A 145 -11.01 5.42 -6.95
CA VAL A 145 -11.22 4.52 -5.80
C VAL A 145 -12.67 4.02 -5.73
N GLU A 146 -13.65 4.93 -5.84
CA GLU A 146 -15.08 4.60 -5.83
C GLU A 146 -15.47 3.66 -6.98
N LYS A 147 -14.93 3.92 -8.18
CA LYS A 147 -15.10 3.05 -9.35
C LYS A 147 -14.54 1.66 -9.09
N ALA A 148 -13.34 1.56 -8.49
CA ALA A 148 -12.72 0.29 -8.14
C ALA A 148 -13.58 -0.50 -7.14
N ALA A 149 -14.02 0.16 -6.06
CA ALA A 149 -14.89 -0.43 -5.04
C ALA A 149 -16.23 -0.89 -5.65
N SER A 150 -16.85 -0.07 -6.50
CA SER A 150 -18.10 -0.42 -7.20
C SER A 150 -17.93 -1.65 -8.09
N ASN A 151 -16.85 -1.71 -8.88
CA ASN A 151 -16.56 -2.84 -9.75
C ASN A 151 -16.31 -4.14 -8.97
N ALA A 152 -15.60 -4.06 -7.85
CA ALA A 152 -15.25 -5.21 -7.03
C ALA A 152 -16.49 -5.95 -6.48
N ARG A 153 -17.63 -5.27 -6.30
CA ARG A 153 -18.90 -5.85 -5.80
C ARG A 153 -19.48 -6.95 -6.69
N TYR A 154 -19.07 -7.00 -7.95
CA TYR A 154 -19.58 -7.95 -8.95
C TYR A 154 -18.51 -8.90 -9.47
N VAL A 155 -17.31 -8.86 -8.89
CA VAL A 155 -16.16 -9.66 -9.32
C VAL A 155 -15.71 -10.53 -8.15
N CYS A 156 -15.61 -11.84 -8.41
CA CYS A 156 -15.14 -12.81 -7.43
C CYS A 156 -13.74 -12.45 -6.95
N GLU A 157 -13.56 -12.22 -5.65
CA GLU A 157 -12.28 -11.84 -5.05
C GLU A 157 -11.21 -12.95 -5.21
N SER A 158 -11.63 -14.22 -5.32
CA SER A 158 -10.71 -15.33 -5.51
C SER A 158 -10.23 -15.47 -6.95
N CYS A 159 -11.14 -15.56 -7.92
CA CYS A 159 -10.82 -15.95 -9.30
C CYS A 159 -11.07 -14.88 -10.38
N GLY A 160 -11.64 -13.73 -10.04
CA GLY A 160 -11.86 -12.62 -10.98
C GLY A 160 -13.03 -12.78 -11.96
N LYS A 161 -13.75 -13.92 -11.93
CA LYS A 161 -14.99 -14.13 -12.69
C LYS A 161 -16.15 -13.34 -12.07
N PRO A 162 -17.31 -13.18 -12.76
CA PRO A 162 -18.51 -12.61 -12.14
C PRO A 162 -18.82 -13.29 -10.81
N GLY A 163 -18.96 -12.48 -9.77
CA GLY A 163 -19.24 -12.92 -8.40
C GLY A 163 -20.49 -12.21 -7.86
N ALA A 164 -21.03 -12.74 -6.77
CA ALA A 164 -22.11 -12.10 -6.04
C ALA A 164 -21.67 -11.87 -4.59
N PHE A 165 -22.18 -10.82 -3.98
CA PHE A 165 -22.02 -10.59 -2.55
C PHE A 165 -22.67 -11.72 -1.76
N ARG A 166 -21.94 -12.24 -0.77
CA ARG A 166 -22.35 -13.36 0.07
C ARG A 166 -22.26 -12.95 1.53
N GLU A 167 -23.28 -13.30 2.30
CA GLU A 167 -23.36 -13.00 3.74
C GLU A 167 -23.06 -14.21 4.64
N VAL A 168 -22.59 -15.33 4.07
CA VAL A 168 -22.41 -16.59 4.81
C VAL A 168 -21.10 -16.56 5.61
N TYR A 169 -21.20 -16.61 6.95
CA TYR A 169 -20.12 -16.47 7.96
C TYR A 169 -19.35 -15.14 7.94
N TRP A 170 -18.75 -14.80 6.81
CA TRP A 170 -18.04 -13.54 6.56
C TRP A 170 -18.54 -12.93 5.23
N ARG A 171 -18.55 -11.60 5.15
CA ARG A 171 -19.01 -10.88 3.95
C ARG A 171 -17.91 -10.91 2.89
N HIS A 172 -18.20 -11.48 1.73
CA HIS A 172 -17.28 -11.66 0.60
C HIS A 172 -17.99 -11.51 -0.74
N VAL A 173 -17.22 -11.34 -1.83
CA VAL A 173 -17.75 -11.43 -3.20
C VAL A 173 -17.18 -12.68 -3.86
N TYR A 174 -18.01 -13.72 -4.02
CA TYR A 174 -17.60 -15.00 -4.60
C TYR A 174 -18.55 -15.47 -5.69
N CYS A 175 -18.00 -16.15 -6.70
CA CYS A 175 -18.77 -16.96 -7.64
C CYS A 175 -19.12 -18.31 -7.01
N ASP A 176 -20.09 -19.04 -7.59
CA ASP A 176 -20.54 -20.34 -7.05
C ASP A 176 -19.41 -21.38 -6.98
N GLY A 177 -18.45 -21.30 -7.91
CA GLY A 177 -17.29 -22.19 -7.91
C GLY A 177 -16.25 -21.90 -6.82
N CYS A 178 -16.25 -20.70 -6.24
CA CYS A 178 -15.31 -20.31 -5.19
C CYS A 178 -15.96 -20.28 -3.79
N ILE A 179 -17.29 -20.25 -3.70
CA ILE A 179 -18.01 -20.28 -2.42
C ILE A 179 -18.22 -21.71 -1.90
N ALA A 180 -18.17 -22.71 -2.79
CA ALA A 180 -18.42 -24.10 -2.41
C ALA A 180 -17.55 -24.47 -1.21
N PRO A 181 -18.11 -25.06 -0.15
CA PRO A 181 -17.32 -25.44 1.00
C PRO A 181 -16.24 -26.40 0.51
N PHE A 182 -15.02 -26.25 1.02
CA PHE A 182 -14.13 -27.39 1.15
C PHE A 182 -14.92 -28.39 1.99
N TYR A 183 -15.60 -29.33 1.35
CA TYR A 183 -16.04 -30.54 2.02
C TYR A 183 -14.75 -31.12 2.59
N PHE A 184 -14.52 -30.92 3.88
CA PHE A 184 -13.64 -31.79 4.63
C PHE A 184 -14.23 -33.17 4.42
N ASP A 185 -13.58 -33.95 3.57
CA ASP A 185 -13.88 -35.36 3.41
C ASP A 185 -13.63 -35.99 4.79
N MET A 186 -14.70 -36.09 5.60
CA MET A 186 -14.74 -36.95 6.78
C MET A 186 -14.97 -38.38 6.32
N SER A 187 -14.07 -38.90 5.49
CA SER A 187 -14.10 -40.27 5.03
C SER A 187 -12.70 -40.87 5.05
N SER A 188 -12.30 -41.35 6.24
CA SER A 188 -11.45 -42.52 6.47
C SER A 188 -11.52 -42.93 7.94
#